data_AF-A0A135VGL6-F1
#
_entry.id   AF-A0A135VGL6-F1
#
_cell.length_a   1.000
_cell.length_b   1.000
_cell.length_c   1.000
_cell.angle_alpha   90.00
_cell.angle_beta   90.00
_cell.angle_gamma   90.00
#
_symmetry.space_group_name_H-M   'P 1'
#
loop_
_entity.id
_entity.type
_entity.pdbx_description
1 polymer ?
#
loop_
_entity_poly.entity_id
_entity_poly.type
_entity_poly.pdbx_seq_one_letter_code
_entity_poly.pdbx_strand_id
1 'polypeptide(L)'
;MCVVLILFALSLTLVVATPVQAKKHLIGSMDLEFNVLWPGPQTDIPDWVGTITFDGDSTEYGMAFFAFGSGKPFGDKPTGMAFFFAEIWKIYDWVELITYIDDEGNVFQWVEYGEILMWGYDYGLTNLANSKYHMNGDVQFDNLYGKYAGRNVHMSGLIEWQVLETPDGPVVAPYKAPGTFRIN
;
A
#
# COMPACT_ATOMS: atom_id res chain seq x y z
N MET A 1 65.87 -10.17 43.04
CA MET A 1 65.11 -10.97 42.05
C MET A 1 63.70 -10.41 41.95
N CYS A 2 63.29 -10.05 40.73
CA CYS A 2 62.01 -9.44 40.34
C CYS A 2 60.79 -10.22 40.89
N VAL A 3 59.83 -9.55 41.57
CA VAL A 3 58.59 -8.95 41.02
C VAL A 3 57.81 -9.91 40.13
N VAL A 4 56.60 -10.34 40.54
CA VAL A 4 55.33 -10.10 39.81
C VAL A 4 54.14 -10.28 40.80
N LEU A 5 53.57 -9.17 41.29
CA LEU A 5 52.21 -9.14 41.82
C LEU A 5 51.25 -9.11 40.62
N ILE A 6 50.46 -10.16 40.41
CA ILE A 6 49.41 -10.15 39.39
C ILE A 6 48.15 -9.54 40.03
N LEU A 7 47.99 -8.22 39.89
CA LEU A 7 46.70 -7.56 40.06
C LEU A 7 45.83 -7.90 38.85
N PHE A 8 44.88 -8.82 39.04
CA PHE A 8 43.81 -9.08 38.09
C PHE A 8 42.81 -7.93 38.18
N ALA A 9 42.97 -6.90 37.33
CA ALA A 9 41.99 -5.86 37.15
C ALA A 9 40.79 -6.44 36.37
N LEU A 10 39.72 -6.76 37.09
CA LEU A 10 38.42 -7.08 36.50
C LEU A 10 37.83 -5.78 35.94
N SER A 11 38.12 -5.47 34.68
CA SER A 11 37.43 -4.42 33.92
C SER A 11 36.02 -4.90 33.60
N LEU A 12 35.09 -4.65 34.51
CA LEU A 12 33.65 -4.78 34.29
C LEU A 12 33.24 -3.74 33.24
N THR A 13 33.28 -4.11 31.96
CA THR A 13 32.69 -3.33 30.89
C THR A 13 31.18 -3.34 31.09
N LEU A 14 30.65 -2.27 31.70
CA LEU A 14 29.23 -1.93 31.57
C LEU A 14 28.98 -1.74 30.07
N VAL A 15 28.46 -2.77 29.42
CA VAL A 15 27.78 -2.61 28.14
C VAL A 15 26.55 -1.78 28.47
N VAL A 16 26.64 -0.48 28.24
CA VAL A 16 25.47 0.39 28.20
C VAL A 16 24.62 -0.14 27.06
N ALA A 17 23.66 -1.00 27.36
CA ALA A 17 22.63 -1.39 26.43
C ALA A 17 21.89 -0.09 26.09
N THR A 18 22.24 0.50 24.95
CA THR A 18 21.43 1.56 24.37
C THR A 18 20.04 0.94 24.20
N PRO A 19 18.98 1.54 24.77
CA PRO A 19 17.65 1.04 24.51
C PRO A 19 17.47 1.06 23.00
N VAL A 20 17.28 -0.11 22.41
CA VAL A 20 16.84 -0.23 21.02
C VAL A 20 15.45 0.38 21.01
N GLN A 21 15.40 1.67 20.70
CA GLN A 21 14.16 2.39 20.55
C GLN A 21 13.46 1.74 19.37
N ALA A 22 12.41 0.95 19.64
CA ALA A 22 11.58 0.36 18.62
C ALA A 22 11.21 1.47 17.63
N LYS A 23 11.61 1.31 16.37
CA LYS A 23 11.33 2.31 15.32
C LYS A 23 9.81 2.52 15.33
N LYS A 24 9.37 3.73 15.70
CA LYS A 24 7.95 4.08 15.78
C LYS A 24 7.25 3.64 14.48
N HIS A 25 6.07 3.03 14.61
CA HIS A 25 5.28 2.67 13.44
C HIS A 25 4.96 3.93 12.63
N LEU A 26 5.03 3.84 11.31
CA LEU A 26 4.42 4.85 10.45
C LEU A 26 2.96 4.46 10.29
N ILE A 27 2.04 5.38 10.58
CA ILE A 27 0.61 5.15 10.45
C ILE A 27 0.05 6.28 9.60
N GLY A 28 -0.95 6.00 8.77
CA GLY A 28 -1.65 7.02 7.99
C GLY A 28 -3.07 6.61 7.67
N SER A 29 -3.87 7.58 7.25
CA SER A 29 -5.21 7.38 6.70
C SER A 29 -5.13 7.45 5.19
N MET A 30 -5.81 6.52 4.51
CA MET A 30 -5.88 6.44 3.05
C MET A 30 -7.29 6.75 2.58
N ASP A 31 -7.39 7.43 1.43
CA ASP A 31 -8.62 7.51 0.64
C ASP A 31 -8.25 7.11 -0.80
N LEU A 32 -8.94 6.10 -1.34
CA LEU A 32 -8.61 5.48 -2.62
C LEU A 32 -9.87 5.40 -3.46
N GLU A 33 -9.74 5.63 -4.75
CA GLU A 33 -10.79 5.51 -5.75
C GLU A 33 -10.41 4.45 -6.78
N PHE A 34 -11.38 3.67 -7.23
CA PHE A 34 -11.16 2.63 -8.23
C PHE A 34 -11.07 3.26 -9.62
N ASN A 35 -10.06 2.88 -10.39
CA ASN A 35 -9.94 3.25 -11.79
C ASN A 35 -10.94 2.45 -12.63
N VAL A 36 -12.09 3.04 -12.91
CA VAL A 36 -13.19 2.41 -13.67
C VAL A 36 -12.81 2.06 -15.11
N LEU A 37 -11.73 2.64 -15.64
CA LEU A 37 -11.18 2.32 -16.97
C LEU A 37 -9.98 1.37 -16.91
N TRP A 38 -9.71 0.76 -15.75
CA TRP A 38 -8.63 -0.20 -15.60
C TRP A 38 -8.84 -1.41 -16.53
N PRO A 39 -7.88 -1.72 -17.42
CA PRO A 39 -8.06 -2.74 -18.46
C PRO A 39 -7.71 -4.16 -17.99
N GLY A 40 -7.55 -4.36 -16.67
CA GLY A 40 -7.16 -5.64 -16.06
C GLY A 40 -5.68 -5.71 -15.64
N PRO A 41 -5.24 -6.85 -15.09
CA PRO A 41 -3.95 -6.99 -14.41
C PRO A 41 -2.74 -6.54 -15.22
N GLN A 42 -2.02 -5.56 -14.71
CA GLN A 42 -0.82 -4.97 -15.30
C GLN A 42 -0.05 -4.10 -14.30
N THR A 43 1.10 -3.56 -14.73
CA THR A 43 1.96 -2.70 -13.91
C THR A 43 1.98 -1.23 -14.34
N ASP A 44 1.31 -0.88 -15.44
CA ASP A 44 1.45 0.47 -16.04
C ASP A 44 0.24 1.36 -15.73
N ILE A 45 -0.96 0.78 -15.68
CA ILE A 45 -2.20 1.48 -15.28
C ILE A 45 -2.64 0.95 -13.90
N PRO A 46 -2.76 1.83 -12.89
CA PRO A 46 -3.20 1.43 -11.56
C PRO A 46 -4.69 1.11 -11.56
N ASP A 47 -5.09 0.17 -10.71
CA ASP A 47 -6.49 -0.18 -10.45
C ASP A 47 -7.09 0.65 -9.31
N TRP A 48 -6.26 1.11 -8.36
CA TRP A 48 -6.67 2.08 -7.35
C TRP A 48 -5.73 3.27 -7.31
N VAL A 49 -6.30 4.47 -7.14
CA VAL A 49 -5.55 5.73 -7.04
C VAL A 49 -6.19 6.59 -5.98
N GLY A 50 -5.39 7.32 -5.20
CA GLY A 50 -5.91 8.27 -4.24
C GLY A 50 -4.80 8.85 -3.40
N THR A 51 -5.04 9.07 -2.12
CA THR A 51 -4.11 9.77 -1.25
C THR A 51 -3.89 9.06 0.08
N ILE A 52 -2.80 9.44 0.73
CA ILE A 52 -2.47 9.03 2.09
C ILE A 52 -1.95 10.24 2.88
N THR A 53 -2.44 10.39 4.11
CA THR A 53 -1.91 11.36 5.08
C THR A 53 -1.37 10.62 6.29
N PHE A 54 -0.11 10.84 6.65
CA PHE A 54 0.53 10.17 7.79
C PHE A 54 0.25 10.88 9.13
N ASP A 55 0.14 10.11 10.20
CA ASP A 55 -0.14 10.63 11.55
C ASP A 55 0.99 11.56 12.03
N GLY A 56 0.62 12.81 12.36
CA GLY A 56 1.57 13.85 12.75
C GLY A 56 2.23 14.56 11.57
N ASP A 57 1.82 14.22 10.35
CA ASP A 57 2.08 14.96 9.12
C ASP A 57 0.77 15.60 8.64
N SER A 58 0.86 16.78 8.05
CA SER A 58 -0.29 17.45 7.41
C SER A 58 -0.20 17.37 5.89
N THR A 59 0.89 16.84 5.35
CA THR A 59 1.07 16.63 3.92
C THR A 59 0.27 15.41 3.48
N GLU A 60 -0.54 15.63 2.46
CA GLU A 60 -1.20 14.59 1.70
C GLU A 60 -0.29 14.14 0.56
N TYR A 61 -0.09 12.83 0.43
CA TYR A 61 0.73 12.21 -0.59
C TYR A 61 -0.14 11.40 -1.54
N GLY A 62 0.24 11.34 -2.81
CA GLY A 62 -0.44 10.47 -3.78
C GLY A 62 -0.17 9.00 -3.50
N MET A 63 -1.15 8.13 -3.77
CA MET A 63 -1.04 6.69 -3.61
C MET A 63 -1.65 5.98 -4.82
N ALA A 64 -0.97 4.95 -5.34
CA ALA A 64 -1.49 4.13 -6.44
C ALA A 64 -1.19 2.65 -6.21
N PHE A 65 -2.16 1.79 -6.54
CA PHE A 65 -2.05 0.34 -6.56
C PHE A 65 -2.08 -0.18 -7.99
N PHE A 66 -1.26 -1.18 -8.29
CA PHE A 66 -1.17 -1.82 -9.58
C PHE A 66 -1.31 -3.33 -9.39
N ALA A 67 -2.50 -3.86 -9.68
CA ALA A 67 -2.73 -5.29 -9.64
C ALA A 67 -1.95 -6.03 -10.74
N PHE A 68 -0.99 -6.86 -10.36
CA PHE A 68 -0.19 -7.71 -11.27
C PHE A 68 -0.72 -9.14 -11.38
N GLY A 69 -1.82 -9.43 -10.70
CA GLY A 69 -2.55 -10.70 -10.82
C GLY A 69 -3.74 -10.76 -9.87
N SER A 70 -4.80 -11.45 -10.28
CA SER A 70 -6.03 -11.59 -9.49
C SER A 70 -5.93 -12.59 -8.32
N GLY A 71 -4.72 -12.92 -7.85
CA GLY A 71 -4.48 -13.88 -6.76
C GLY A 71 -4.95 -15.33 -6.99
N LYS A 72 -5.80 -15.61 -7.99
CA LYS A 72 -6.18 -16.91 -8.54
C LYS A 72 -6.94 -16.73 -9.88
N PRO A 73 -6.80 -17.64 -10.84
CA PRO A 73 -7.40 -17.53 -12.17
C PRO A 73 -8.93 -17.56 -12.08
N PHE A 74 -9.58 -16.74 -12.90
CA PHE A 74 -11.04 -16.64 -13.12
C PHE A 74 -11.73 -17.95 -13.56
N GLY A 75 -11.09 -19.11 -13.44
CA GLY A 75 -11.61 -20.44 -13.79
C GLY A 75 -12.23 -21.22 -12.63
N ASP A 76 -11.87 -20.91 -11.38
CA ASP A 76 -12.44 -21.59 -10.21
C ASP A 76 -13.44 -20.68 -9.49
N LYS A 77 -14.67 -21.16 -9.30
CA LYS A 77 -15.65 -20.49 -8.44
C LYS A 77 -15.01 -20.31 -7.06
N PRO A 78 -14.87 -19.08 -6.53
CA PRO A 78 -14.29 -18.87 -5.22
C PRO A 78 -15.04 -19.70 -4.19
N THR A 79 -14.37 -20.68 -3.57
CA THR A 79 -14.90 -21.41 -2.42
C THR A 79 -14.50 -20.61 -1.18
N GLY A 80 -15.46 -19.85 -0.66
CA GLY A 80 -15.25 -18.87 0.43
C GLY A 80 -15.70 -17.47 0.02
N MET A 81 -15.85 -16.56 0.98
CA MET A 81 -16.33 -15.19 0.71
C MET A 81 -15.19 -14.22 0.32
N ALA A 82 -13.98 -14.71 0.10
CA ALA A 82 -12.79 -13.88 0.02
C ALA A 82 -12.09 -13.94 -1.34
N PHE A 83 -11.73 -12.78 -1.90
CA PHE A 83 -10.96 -12.61 -3.13
C PHE A 83 -9.56 -12.16 -2.78
N PHE A 84 -8.56 -12.75 -3.44
CA PHE A 84 -7.15 -12.42 -3.23
C PHE A 84 -6.68 -11.49 -4.33
N PHE A 85 -5.83 -10.53 -3.98
CA PHE A 85 -5.16 -9.65 -4.94
C PHE A 85 -3.67 -9.69 -4.70
N ALA A 86 -2.92 -9.41 -5.75
CA ALA A 86 -1.49 -9.22 -5.66
C ALA A 86 -1.18 -7.90 -6.37
N GLU A 87 -0.78 -6.90 -5.58
CA GLU A 87 -0.73 -5.50 -5.98
C GLU A 87 0.63 -4.88 -5.60
N ILE A 88 1.14 -4.02 -6.48
CA ILE A 88 2.24 -3.11 -6.16
C ILE A 88 1.59 -1.83 -5.68
N TRP A 89 1.98 -1.31 -4.53
CA TRP A 89 1.58 0.03 -4.10
C TRP A 89 2.76 0.99 -4.17
N LYS A 90 2.49 2.23 -4.56
CA LYS A 90 3.46 3.32 -4.65
C LYS A 90 2.86 4.58 -4.01
N ILE A 91 3.68 5.30 -3.27
CA ILE A 91 3.36 6.61 -2.68
C ILE A 91 4.21 7.66 -3.37
N TYR A 92 3.57 8.72 -3.84
CA TYR A 92 4.15 9.82 -4.60
C TYR A 92 3.99 11.14 -3.83
N ASP A 93 4.82 12.13 -4.14
CA ASP A 93 4.62 13.51 -3.67
C ASP A 93 3.23 14.07 -4.06
N TRP A 94 2.72 13.69 -5.23
CA TRP A 94 1.38 13.96 -5.70
C TRP A 94 0.94 12.91 -6.73
N VAL A 95 -0.37 12.75 -6.89
CA VAL A 95 -0.99 11.95 -7.94
C VAL A 95 -2.24 12.66 -8.45
N GLU A 96 -2.45 12.64 -9.76
CA GLU A 96 -3.65 13.22 -10.38
C GLU A 96 -4.23 12.24 -11.41
N LEU A 97 -5.53 11.94 -11.30
CA LEU A 97 -6.26 11.17 -12.30
C LEU A 97 -6.78 12.13 -13.38
N ILE A 98 -6.20 12.06 -14.56
CA ILE A 98 -6.61 12.88 -15.70
C ILE A 98 -7.67 12.13 -16.49
N THR A 99 -8.81 12.77 -16.71
CA THR A 99 -9.87 12.27 -17.58
C THR A 99 -10.01 13.17 -18.79
N TYR A 100 -9.88 12.59 -19.97
CA TYR A 100 -10.11 13.24 -21.26
C TYR A 100 -11.23 12.54 -21.99
N ILE A 101 -12.13 13.31 -22.60
CA ILE A 101 -13.19 12.80 -23.47
C ILE A 101 -12.94 13.40 -24.85
N ASP A 102 -12.75 12.57 -25.86
CA ASP A 102 -12.57 13.04 -27.24
C ASP A 102 -13.89 13.50 -27.87
N ASP A 103 -13.80 14.03 -29.09
CA ASP A 103 -14.96 14.55 -29.84
C ASP A 103 -15.96 13.44 -30.20
N GLU A 104 -15.51 12.17 -30.22
CA GLU A 104 -16.32 10.98 -30.44
C GLU A 104 -16.97 10.44 -29.15
N GLY A 105 -16.67 11.02 -27.98
CA GLY A 105 -17.19 10.60 -26.69
C GLY A 105 -16.46 9.42 -26.05
N ASN A 106 -15.29 9.03 -26.58
CA ASN A 106 -14.44 8.03 -25.94
C ASN A 106 -13.77 8.65 -24.71
N VAL A 107 -13.83 7.92 -23.60
CA VAL A 107 -13.18 8.34 -22.34
C VAL A 107 -11.80 7.73 -22.26
N PHE A 108 -10.80 8.58 -22.04
CA PHE A 108 -9.42 8.20 -21.76
C PHE A 108 -9.08 8.64 -20.34
N GLN A 109 -8.51 7.73 -19.56
CA GLN A 109 -7.94 8.05 -18.26
C GLN A 109 -6.50 7.62 -18.18
N TRP A 110 -5.67 8.50 -17.64
CA TRP A 110 -4.31 8.20 -17.23
C TRP A 110 -4.01 8.88 -15.93
N VAL A 111 -2.90 8.50 -15.31
CA VAL A 111 -2.48 9.07 -14.04
C VAL A 111 -1.17 9.78 -14.24
N GLU A 112 -1.11 11.01 -13.75
CA GLU A 112 0.12 11.76 -13.63
C GLU A 112 0.67 11.61 -12.20
N TYR A 113 1.99 11.47 -12.11
CA TYR A 113 2.70 11.20 -10.88
C TYR A 113 3.87 12.16 -10.74
N GLY A 114 4.19 12.58 -9.52
CA GLY A 114 5.49 13.17 -9.25
C GLY A 114 6.52 12.16 -8.73
N GLU A 115 7.35 12.59 -7.79
CA GLU A 115 8.43 11.78 -7.23
C GLU A 115 7.90 10.62 -6.37
N ILE A 116 8.36 9.39 -6.65
CA ILE A 116 8.06 8.23 -5.80
C ILE A 116 8.79 8.38 -4.46
N LEU A 117 8.01 8.44 -3.38
CA LEU A 117 8.47 8.59 -2.00
C LEU A 117 8.50 7.28 -1.21
N MET A 118 7.74 6.27 -1.65
CA MET A 118 7.72 4.93 -1.06
C MET A 118 7.09 3.93 -2.05
N TRP A 119 7.44 2.65 -1.97
CA TRP A 119 6.67 1.60 -2.64
C TRP A 119 6.83 0.25 -1.93
N GLY A 120 6.01 -0.71 -2.32
CA GLY A 120 6.14 -2.08 -1.90
C GLY A 120 5.18 -3.00 -2.65
N TYR A 121 5.05 -4.19 -2.10
CA TYR A 121 4.09 -5.20 -2.58
C TYR A 121 3.05 -5.44 -1.51
N ASP A 122 1.87 -5.90 -1.93
CA ASP A 122 0.91 -6.52 -1.06
C ASP A 122 0.29 -7.78 -1.69
N TYR A 123 -0.19 -8.64 -0.79
CA TYR A 123 -1.00 -9.81 -1.10
C TYR A 123 -2.33 -9.65 -0.36
N GLY A 124 -3.20 -8.82 -0.94
CA GLY A 124 -4.49 -8.44 -0.42
C GLY A 124 -5.53 -9.56 -0.37
N LEU A 125 -6.52 -9.36 0.51
CA LEU A 125 -7.75 -10.12 0.55
C LEU A 125 -8.95 -9.18 0.81
N THR A 126 -10.01 -9.31 0.01
CA THR A 126 -11.30 -8.63 0.26
C THR A 126 -12.42 -9.63 0.47
N ASN A 127 -13.47 -9.23 1.19
CA ASN A 127 -14.69 -10.00 1.36
C ASN A 127 -15.92 -9.21 0.90
N LEU A 128 -16.62 -9.70 -0.12
CA LEU A 128 -17.82 -9.03 -0.68
C LEU A 128 -18.99 -8.96 0.31
N ALA A 129 -19.12 -9.91 1.24
CA ALA A 129 -20.27 -9.97 2.15
C ALA A 129 -20.27 -8.86 3.20
N ASN A 130 -19.11 -8.25 3.48
CA ASN A 130 -18.99 -7.14 4.45
C ASN A 130 -18.10 -5.99 3.95
N SER A 131 -17.69 -6.05 2.69
CA SER A 131 -16.79 -5.11 2.02
C SER A 131 -15.47 -4.82 2.72
N LYS A 132 -15.04 -5.65 3.68
CA LYS A 132 -13.78 -5.42 4.39
C LYS A 132 -12.62 -5.89 3.53
N TYR A 133 -11.59 -5.05 3.45
CA TYR A 133 -10.31 -5.44 2.87
C TYR A 133 -9.21 -5.46 3.93
N HIS A 134 -8.28 -6.39 3.72
CA HIS A 134 -7.05 -6.51 4.49
C HIS A 134 -5.91 -6.82 3.52
N MET A 135 -4.91 -5.94 3.49
CA MET A 135 -3.72 -6.12 2.67
C MET A 135 -2.49 -6.16 3.58
N ASN A 136 -1.60 -7.10 3.27
CA ASN A 136 -0.35 -7.27 3.99
C ASN A 136 0.78 -7.34 2.98
N GLY A 137 1.92 -6.78 3.35
CA GLY A 137 3.01 -6.58 2.42
C GLY A 137 4.28 -6.14 3.10
N ASP A 138 5.20 -5.60 2.30
CA ASP A 138 6.45 -5.05 2.79
C ASP A 138 6.97 -3.92 1.88
N VAL A 139 7.81 -3.04 2.44
CA VAL A 139 8.39 -1.88 1.75
C VAL A 139 9.67 -2.25 1.03
N GLN A 140 9.85 -1.78 -0.21
CA GLN A 140 10.95 -2.23 -1.07
C GLN A 140 11.91 -1.10 -1.56
N PHE A 141 11.67 0.18 -1.29
CA PHE A 141 12.57 1.30 -1.70
C PHE A 141 13.24 2.01 -0.50
N ASP A 142 14.39 2.65 -0.79
CA ASP A 142 15.25 3.41 0.16
C ASP A 142 15.27 4.94 -0.11
N ASN A 143 14.12 5.55 -0.39
CA ASN A 143 13.94 6.98 -0.69
C ASN A 143 13.59 7.81 0.57
N LEU A 144 12.73 8.86 0.49
CA LEU A 144 12.36 9.70 1.66
C LEU A 144 11.88 8.86 2.85
N TYR A 145 11.22 7.74 2.57
CA TYR A 145 10.76 6.78 3.56
C TYR A 145 11.63 5.52 3.67
N GLY A 146 12.86 5.56 3.15
CA GLY A 146 13.75 4.42 3.03
C GLY A 146 14.17 3.73 4.32
N LYS A 147 14.12 4.45 5.45
CA LYS A 147 14.26 3.89 6.80
C LYS A 147 13.27 2.76 7.13
N TYR A 148 12.22 2.62 6.32
CA TYR A 148 11.18 1.61 6.42
C TYR A 148 11.34 0.44 5.43
N ALA A 149 12.35 0.43 4.56
CA ALA A 149 12.63 -0.70 3.67
C ALA A 149 12.71 -2.03 4.44
N GLY A 150 12.09 -3.07 3.89
CA GLY A 150 11.96 -4.42 4.46
C GLY A 150 10.98 -4.55 5.63
N ARG A 151 10.31 -3.46 6.05
CA ARG A 151 9.32 -3.52 7.14
C ARG A 151 7.96 -3.97 6.62
N ASN A 152 7.23 -4.68 7.47
CA ASN A 152 5.89 -5.17 7.15
C ASN A 152 4.91 -4.01 7.07
N VAL A 153 4.05 -4.05 6.05
CA VAL A 153 2.94 -3.14 5.82
C VAL A 153 1.63 -3.87 6.14
N HIS A 154 0.74 -3.15 6.80
CA HIS A 154 -0.64 -3.56 7.02
C HIS A 154 -1.57 -2.44 6.56
N MET A 155 -2.51 -2.80 5.71
CA MET A 155 -3.54 -1.91 5.20
C MET A 155 -4.92 -2.54 5.44
N SER A 156 -5.88 -1.73 5.86
CA SER A 156 -7.25 -2.21 6.05
C SER A 156 -8.28 -1.11 6.01
N GLY A 157 -9.49 -1.45 5.59
CA GLY A 157 -10.58 -0.50 5.45
C GLY A 157 -11.86 -1.16 4.95
N LEU A 158 -12.70 -0.34 4.32
CA LEU A 158 -13.98 -0.75 3.74
C LEU A 158 -14.02 -0.34 2.27
N ILE A 159 -14.41 -1.28 1.40
CA ILE A 159 -14.72 -0.99 0.01
C ILE A 159 -16.16 -0.45 -0.06
N GLU A 160 -16.30 0.73 -0.62
CA GLU A 160 -17.57 1.29 -1.03
C GLU A 160 -17.84 0.86 -2.47
N TRP A 161 -19.06 0.39 -2.73
CA TRP A 161 -19.47 -0.13 -4.03
C TRP A 161 -20.46 0.81 -4.68
N GLN A 162 -20.38 0.89 -6.01
CA GLN A 162 -21.34 1.60 -6.85
C GLN A 162 -21.99 0.65 -7.85
N VAL A 163 -23.16 1.05 -8.32
CA VAL A 163 -23.83 0.39 -9.45
C VAL A 163 -23.57 1.24 -10.69
N LEU A 164 -22.94 0.64 -11.68
CA LEU A 164 -22.71 1.24 -12.99
C LEU A 164 -23.78 0.75 -13.95
N GLU A 165 -24.46 1.69 -14.61
CA GLU A 165 -25.40 1.38 -15.68
C GLU A 165 -24.62 1.12 -16.97
N THR A 166 -24.68 -0.11 -17.49
CA THR A 166 -24.02 -0.48 -18.76
C THR A 166 -25.06 -0.90 -19.81
N PRO A 167 -24.73 -0.90 -21.12
CA PRO A 167 -25.64 -1.39 -22.16
C PRO A 167 -26.13 -2.83 -21.95
N ASP A 168 -25.33 -3.66 -21.27
CA ASP A 168 -25.62 -5.07 -20.98
C ASP A 168 -26.33 -5.28 -19.62
N GLY A 169 -26.59 -4.19 -18.88
CA GLY A 169 -27.27 -4.19 -17.58
C GLY A 169 -26.43 -3.57 -16.45
N PRO A 170 -26.99 -3.47 -15.23
CA PRO A 170 -26.28 -2.90 -14.09
C PRO A 170 -25.14 -3.83 -13.62
N VAL A 171 -23.95 -3.24 -13.42
CA VAL A 171 -22.76 -3.93 -12.90
C VAL A 171 -22.37 -3.31 -11.56
N VAL A 172 -22.10 -4.15 -10.56
CA VAL A 172 -21.58 -3.69 -9.27
C VAL A 172 -20.06 -3.61 -9.36
N ALA A 173 -19.51 -2.43 -9.11
CA ALA A 173 -18.07 -2.17 -9.17
C ALA A 173 -17.60 -1.49 -7.88
N PRO A 174 -16.33 -1.68 -7.48
CA PRO A 174 -15.76 -0.86 -6.43
C PRO A 174 -15.78 0.62 -6.84
N TYR A 175 -15.92 1.50 -5.85
CA TYR A 175 -15.93 2.95 -6.01
C TYR A 175 -14.82 3.59 -5.18
N LYS A 176 -14.83 3.36 -3.87
CA LYS A 176 -13.85 3.91 -2.92
C LYS A 176 -13.35 2.85 -1.96
N ALA A 177 -12.17 3.07 -1.38
CA ALA A 177 -11.59 2.19 -0.37
C ALA A 177 -10.88 2.97 0.76
N PRO A 178 -11.59 3.83 1.52
CA PRO A 178 -10.99 4.52 2.65
C PRO A 178 -10.46 3.52 3.69
N GLY A 179 -9.35 3.86 4.33
CA GLY A 179 -8.72 2.94 5.25
C GLY A 179 -7.53 3.49 6.00
N THR A 180 -6.77 2.55 6.53
CA THR A 180 -5.60 2.78 7.36
C THR A 180 -4.40 2.08 6.78
N PHE A 181 -3.27 2.77 6.80
CA PHE A 181 -1.95 2.27 6.42
C PHE A 181 -1.06 2.21 7.65
N ARG A 182 -0.27 1.15 7.79
CA ARG A 182 0.67 1.01 8.89
C ARG A 182 1.93 0.25 8.49
N ILE A 183 3.09 0.77 8.88
CA ILE A 183 4.39 0.09 8.80
C ILE A 183 4.86 -0.31 10.20
N ASN A 184 5.15 -1.59 10.40
CA ASN A 184 5.59 -2.18 11.68
C ASN A 184 7.07 -2.13 11.94
#